data_AF-A0A925YIJ3-F1
#
_entry.id   AF-A0A925YIJ3-F1
#
_cell.length_a   1.000
_cell.length_b   1.000
_cell.length_c   1.000
_cell.angle_alpha   90.00
_cell.angle_beta   90.00
_cell.angle_gamma   90.00
#
_symmetry.space_group_name_H-M   'P 1'
#
loop_
_entity.id
_entity.type
_entity.pdbx_description
1 polymer ?
#
loop_
_entity_poly.entity_id
_entity_poly.type
_entity_poly.pdbx_seq_one_letter_code
_entity_poly.pdbx_strand_id
1 'polypeptide(L)'
;LALGVADRILMLEYATYSVISPEGCASILWRDDAKKPEAAAAMKMTATDLQRLAIVDEIVPEALGGAHRDHDLTARNLGDVIRRHLAELMLLPPETLRARRYDKFRRIGAFVESGDG
;
A
#
# COMPACT_ATOMS: atom_id res chain seq x y z
N LEU A 1 -7.09 -8.69 0.16
CA LEU A 1 -5.83 -9.47 0.29
C LEU A 1 -5.52 -10.41 -0.88
N ALA A 2 -6.51 -11.06 -1.51
CA ALA A 2 -6.28 -12.19 -2.44
C ALA A 2 -5.30 -11.93 -3.62
N LEU A 3 -5.07 -10.67 -4.01
CA LEU A 3 -4.17 -10.30 -5.12
C LEU A 3 -2.99 -9.40 -4.68
N GLY A 4 -2.81 -9.16 -3.37
CA GLY A 4 -1.83 -8.20 -2.85
C GLY A 4 -0.42 -8.77 -2.58
N VAL A 5 -0.20 -10.07 -2.81
CA VAL A 5 1.09 -10.73 -2.56
C VAL A 5 1.97 -10.63 -3.80
N ALA A 6 2.79 -9.59 -3.88
CA ALA A 6 3.62 -9.26 -5.04
C ALA A 6 5.06 -8.90 -4.67
N ASP A 7 5.98 -9.01 -5.63
CA ASP A 7 7.38 -8.57 -5.47
C ASP A 7 7.50 -7.05 -5.27
N ARG A 8 6.58 -6.30 -5.89
CA ARG A 8 6.43 -4.85 -5.79
C ARG A 8 4.95 -4.49 -5.59
N ILE A 9 4.69 -3.57 -4.68
CA ILE A 9 3.40 -2.98 -4.37
C ILE A 9 3.52 -1.50 -4.72
N LEU A 10 2.80 -1.10 -5.76
CA LEU A 10 2.73 0.26 -6.25
C LEU A 10 1.34 0.82 -5.92
N MET A 11 1.27 2.10 -5.60
CA MET A 11 0.00 2.72 -5.21
C MET A 11 -0.12 4.09 -5.84
N LEU A 12 -1.28 4.40 -6.42
CA LEU A 12 -1.56 5.77 -6.89
C LEU A 12 -1.63 6.72 -5.68
N GLU A 13 -1.23 7.97 -5.87
CA GLU A 13 -1.11 8.99 -4.82
C GLU A 13 -2.36 9.14 -3.93
N TYR A 14 -3.55 9.10 -4.52
CA TYR A 14 -4.83 9.27 -3.82
C TYR A 14 -5.60 7.96 -3.63
N ALA A 15 -5.00 6.81 -3.97
CA ALA A 15 -5.59 5.52 -3.65
C ALA A 15 -5.60 5.29 -2.12
N THR A 16 -6.45 4.37 -1.67
CA THR A 16 -6.50 3.91 -0.28
C THR A 16 -6.35 2.40 -0.20
N TYR A 17 -5.74 1.91 0.89
CA TYR A 17 -5.65 0.49 1.19
C TYR A 17 -5.87 0.28 2.69
N SER A 18 -6.88 -0.50 3.05
CA SER A 18 -7.24 -0.75 4.44
C SER A 18 -7.74 -2.18 4.66
N VAL A 19 -7.71 -2.63 5.92
CA VAL A 19 -8.23 -3.95 6.31
C VAL A 19 -9.76 -3.97 6.44
N ILE A 20 -10.35 -2.81 6.73
CA ILE A 20 -11.79 -2.57 6.86
C ILE A 20 -12.10 -1.16 6.30
N SER A 21 -13.35 -0.87 5.96
CA SER A 21 -13.72 0.50 5.59
C SER A 21 -13.69 1.43 6.83
N PRO A 22 -13.48 2.75 6.66
CA PRO A 22 -13.59 3.72 7.74
C PRO A 22 -14.93 3.66 8.50
N GLU A 23 -16.03 3.43 7.78
CA GLU A 23 -17.38 3.28 8.34
C GLU A 23 -17.48 2.05 9.25
N GLY A 24 -16.95 0.92 8.80
CA GLY A 24 -16.90 -0.30 9.60
C GLY A 24 -16.05 -0.10 10.86
N CYS A 25 -14.90 0.57 10.74
CA CYS A 25 -14.04 0.88 11.87
C CYS A 25 -14.73 1.80 12.88
N ALA A 26 -15.39 2.87 12.40
CA ALA A 26 -16.11 3.83 13.24
C ALA A 26 -17.26 3.18 14.02
N SER A 27 -18.07 2.36 13.35
CA SER A 27 -19.19 1.66 14.00
C SER A 27 -18.74 0.61 15.01
N ILE A 28 -17.61 -0.08 14.79
CA ILE A 28 -17.09 -1.09 15.72
C ILE A 28 -16.43 -0.44 16.95
N LEU A 29 -15.53 0.53 16.73
CA LEU A 29 -14.72 1.10 17.82
C LEU A 29 -15.42 2.24 18.56
N TRP A 30 -16.20 3.06 17.86
CA TRP A 30 -16.88 4.23 18.44
C TRP A 30 -18.40 4.09 18.53
N ARG A 31 -19.01 3.10 17.86
CA ARG A 31 -20.48 2.96 17.74
C ARG A 31 -21.16 4.21 17.16
N ASP A 32 -20.42 4.98 16.37
CA ASP A 32 -20.87 6.24 15.80
C ASP A 32 -20.29 6.44 14.41
N ASP A 33 -21.17 6.47 13.41
CA ASP A 33 -20.84 6.69 12.01
C ASP A 33 -20.30 8.11 11.74
N ALA A 34 -20.59 9.10 12.59
CA ALA A 34 -20.02 10.43 12.43
C ALA A 34 -18.49 10.43 12.65
N LYS A 35 -17.93 9.38 13.28
CA LYS A 35 -16.50 9.22 13.55
C LYS A 35 -15.69 8.68 12.37
N LYS A 36 -16.27 8.53 11.18
CA LYS A 36 -15.57 8.11 9.94
C LYS A 36 -14.26 8.87 9.68
N PRO A 37 -14.18 10.21 9.79
CA PRO A 37 -12.92 10.93 9.52
C PRO A 37 -11.82 10.60 10.55
N GLU A 38 -12.20 10.42 11.82
CA GLU A 38 -11.28 10.04 12.89
C GLU A 38 -10.77 8.61 12.68
N ALA A 39 -11.67 7.69 12.33
CA ALA A 39 -11.33 6.31 11.98
C ALA A 39 -10.37 6.26 10.77
N ALA A 40 -10.67 7.00 9.69
CA ALA A 40 -9.83 7.04 8.49
C ALA A 40 -8.40 7.52 8.81
N ALA A 41 -8.28 8.57 9.61
CA ALA A 41 -6.99 9.12 10.04
C ALA A 41 -6.22 8.14 10.94
N ALA A 42 -6.89 7.47 11.89
CA ALA A 42 -6.27 6.51 12.78
C ALA A 42 -5.74 5.26 12.03
N MET A 43 -6.43 4.86 10.97
CA MET A 43 -6.11 3.66 10.19
C MET A 43 -4.92 3.82 9.24
N LYS A 44 -4.43 5.04 8.99
CA LYS A 44 -3.22 5.29 8.18
C LYS A 44 -3.26 4.60 6.81
N MET A 45 -4.34 4.82 6.06
CA MET A 45 -4.66 4.08 4.82
C MET A 45 -4.23 4.76 3.52
N THR A 46 -3.57 5.93 3.60
CA THR A 46 -3.12 6.67 2.40
C THR A 46 -1.84 6.07 1.81
N ALA A 47 -1.57 6.34 0.53
CA ALA A 47 -0.33 5.89 -0.12
C ALA A 47 0.93 6.33 0.63
N THR A 48 0.93 7.57 1.16
CA THR A 48 2.04 8.12 1.96
C THR A 48 2.22 7.37 3.27
N ASP A 49 1.14 7.08 3.98
CA ASP A 49 1.20 6.34 5.24
C ASP A 49 1.73 4.92 5.02
N LEU A 50 1.22 4.24 4.01
CA LEU A 50 1.59 2.86 3.70
C LEU A 50 3.01 2.74 3.16
N GLN A 51 3.53 3.77 2.49
CA GLN A 51 4.94 3.85 2.13
C GLN A 51 5.81 4.02 3.38
N ARG A 52 5.42 4.88 4.34
CA ARG A 52 6.13 5.03 5.62
C ARG A 52 6.14 3.74 6.45
N LEU A 53 5.09 2.93 6.33
CA LEU A 53 4.97 1.62 6.97
C LEU A 53 5.69 0.50 6.18
N ALA A 54 6.41 0.84 5.09
CA ALA A 54 7.11 -0.10 4.21
C ALA A 54 6.20 -1.19 3.59
N ILE A 55 4.91 -0.89 3.43
CA ILE A 55 3.95 -1.76 2.74
C ILE A 55 3.95 -1.46 1.24
N VAL A 56 3.94 -0.17 0.88
CA VAL A 56 4.01 0.32 -0.51
C VAL A 56 5.46 0.64 -0.84
N ASP A 57 5.97 0.11 -1.95
CA ASP A 57 7.35 0.34 -2.39
C ASP A 57 7.48 1.69 -3.10
N GLU A 58 6.49 2.07 -3.90
CA GLU A 58 6.50 3.33 -4.64
C GLU A 58 5.10 3.91 -4.83
N ILE A 59 5.01 5.24 -4.68
CA ILE A 59 3.81 6.01 -4.95
C ILE A 59 3.88 6.53 -6.39
N VAL A 60 2.85 6.25 -7.16
CA VAL A 60 2.71 6.72 -8.55
C VAL A 60 1.95 8.05 -8.52
N PRO A 61 2.56 9.15 -9.01
CA PRO A 61 1.91 10.45 -9.02
C PRO A 61 0.71 10.46 -9.98
N GLU A 62 -0.38 11.04 -9.53
CA GLU A 62 -1.59 11.24 -10.33
C GLU A 62 -1.57 12.61 -11.03
N ALA A 63 -2.49 12.82 -11.96
CA ALA A 63 -2.72 14.16 -12.51
C ALA A 63 -3.11 15.17 -11.42
N LEU A 64 -2.83 16.46 -11.66
CA LEU A 64 -3.16 17.53 -10.72
C LEU A 64 -4.66 17.51 -10.38
N GLY A 65 -4.99 17.28 -9.11
CA GLY A 65 -6.35 17.16 -8.60
C GLY A 65 -6.98 15.77 -8.74
N GLY A 66 -6.20 14.75 -9.10
CA GLY A 66 -6.58 13.34 -9.14
C GLY A 66 -6.60 12.73 -10.53
N ALA A 67 -6.46 11.41 -10.60
CA ALA A 67 -6.32 10.64 -11.83
C ALA A 67 -7.45 10.88 -12.82
N HIS A 68 -8.66 11.10 -12.30
CA HIS A 68 -9.87 11.35 -13.09
C HIS A 68 -9.81 12.62 -13.95
N ARG A 69 -8.89 13.54 -13.66
CA ARG A 69 -8.75 14.80 -14.40
C ARG A 69 -7.92 14.67 -15.66
N ASP A 70 -7.01 13.70 -15.70
CA ASP A 70 -6.22 13.33 -16.87
C ASP A 70 -5.80 11.86 -16.76
N HIS A 71 -6.64 11.00 -17.31
CA HIS A 71 -6.41 9.56 -17.33
C HIS A 71 -5.15 9.20 -18.13
N ASP A 72 -4.87 9.92 -19.22
CA ASP A 72 -3.75 9.63 -20.11
C ASP A 72 -2.41 9.94 -19.45
N LEU A 73 -2.32 11.06 -18.71
CA LEU A 73 -1.14 11.37 -17.91
C LEU A 73 -0.94 10.33 -16.81
N THR A 74 -1.99 10.01 -16.05
CA THR A 74 -1.89 9.02 -14.96
C THR A 74 -1.49 7.64 -15.49
N ALA A 75 -2.07 7.21 -16.62
CA ALA A 75 -1.74 5.93 -17.25
C ALA A 75 -0.29 5.90 -17.75
N ARG A 76 0.22 7.01 -18.30
CA ARG A 76 1.63 7.14 -18.69
C ARG A 76 2.55 7.00 -17.48
N ASN A 77 2.30 7.75 -16.41
CA ASN A 77 3.08 7.67 -15.17
C ASN A 77 3.09 6.24 -14.61
N LEU A 78 1.91 5.61 -14.50
CA LEU A 78 1.78 4.24 -14.04
C LEU A 78 2.55 3.26 -14.93
N GLY A 79 2.43 3.41 -16.26
CA GLY A 79 3.14 2.58 -17.23
C GLY A 79 4.65 2.69 -17.11
N ASP A 80 5.18 3.89 -16.92
CA ASP A 80 6.62 4.13 -16.76
C ASP A 80 7.16 3.47 -15.48
N VAL A 81 6.43 3.61 -14.37
CA VAL A 81 6.79 2.98 -13.10
C VAL A 81 6.74 1.45 -13.21
N ILE A 82 5.67 0.88 -13.79
CA ILE A 82 5.54 -0.56 -14.00
C ILE A 82 6.70 -1.09 -14.87
N ARG A 83 7.01 -0.43 -15.99
CA ARG A 83 8.11 -0.86 -16.87
C ARG A 83 9.46 -0.85 -16.15
N ARG A 84 9.75 0.18 -15.35
CA ARG A 84 10.99 0.25 -14.57
C ARG A 84 11.08 -0.90 -13.57
N HIS A 85 10.07 -1.09 -12.72
CA HIS A 85 10.06 -2.17 -11.72
C HIS A 85 10.12 -3.55 -12.38
N LEU A 86 9.39 -3.76 -13.47
CA LEU A 86 9.42 -5.03 -14.18
C LEU A 86 10.81 -5.32 -14.76
N ALA A 87 11.45 -4.34 -15.39
CA ALA A 87 12.82 -4.48 -15.91
C ALA A 87 13.81 -4.86 -14.80
N GLU A 88 13.72 -4.22 -13.63
CA GLU A 88 14.55 -4.56 -12.46
C GLU A 88 14.31 -5.99 -11.96
N LEU A 89 13.05 -6.43 -11.89
CA LEU A 89 12.69 -7.76 -11.42
C LEU A 89 13.12 -8.86 -12.41
N MET A 90 13.07 -8.58 -13.72
CA MET A 90 13.47 -9.53 -14.77
C MET A 90 14.97 -9.86 -14.75
N LEU A 91 15.80 -9.04 -14.11
CA LEU A 91 17.22 -9.30 -13.92
C LEU A 91 17.51 -10.30 -12.80
N LEU A 92 16.50 -10.66 -11.99
CA LEU A 92 16.67 -11.53 -10.83
C LEU A 92 16.26 -12.97 -11.15
N PRO A 93 17.02 -13.98 -10.67
CA PRO A 93 16.60 -15.37 -10.76
C PRO A 93 15.27 -15.61 -10.03
N PRO A 94 14.43 -16.55 -10.51
CA PRO A 94 13.16 -16.87 -9.87
C PRO A 94 13.25 -17.21 -8.37
N GLU A 95 14.31 -17.91 -7.95
CA GLU A 95 14.51 -18.24 -6.53
C GLU A 95 14.79 -16.99 -5.67
N THR A 96 15.54 -16.04 -6.22
CA THR A 96 15.79 -14.76 -5.54
C THR A 96 14.51 -13.95 -5.42
N LEU A 97 13.65 -13.95 -6.44
CA LEU A 97 12.33 -13.30 -6.38
C LEU A 97 11.47 -13.91 -5.27
N ARG A 98 11.36 -15.25 -5.22
CA ARG A 98 10.62 -15.96 -4.17
C ARG A 98 11.13 -15.62 -2.77
N ALA A 99 12.44 -15.71 -2.55
CA ALA A 99 13.05 -15.43 -1.25
C ALA A 99 12.81 -13.96 -0.82
N ARG A 100 13.04 -13.00 -1.73
CA ARG A 100 12.80 -11.57 -1.45
C ARG A 100 11.34 -11.27 -1.12
N ARG A 101 10.41 -11.88 -1.86
CA ARG A 101 8.97 -11.73 -1.59
C ARG A 101 8.63 -12.26 -0.21
N TYR A 102 9.11 -13.45 0.14
CA TYR A 102 8.90 -14.03 1.47
C TYR A 102 9.43 -13.11 2.58
N ASP A 103 10.68 -12.66 2.45
CA ASP A 103 11.31 -11.77 3.42
C ASP A 103 10.58 -10.43 3.56
N LYS A 104 10.15 -9.83 2.43
CA LYS A 104 9.38 -8.59 2.41
C LYS A 104 8.15 -8.71 3.31
N PHE A 105 7.30 -9.72 3.08
CA PHE A 105 6.08 -9.88 3.86
C PHE A 105 6.35 -10.27 5.32
N ARG A 106 7.45 -10.99 5.61
CA ARG A 106 7.85 -11.31 6.99
C ARG A 106 8.34 -10.12 7.79
N ARG A 107 8.84 -9.07 7.14
CA ARG A 107 9.26 -7.82 7.80
C ARG A 107 8.11 -6.85 8.05
N ILE A 108 6.94 -7.07 7.43
CA ILE A 108 5.76 -6.24 7.66
C ILE A 108 5.16 -6.61 9.01
N GLY A 109 5.11 -5.63 9.91
CA GLY A 109 4.62 -5.79 11.28
C GLY A 109 5.72 -5.48 12.30
N ALA A 110 5.32 -4.88 13.42
CA ALA A 110 6.20 -4.63 14.56
C ALA A 110 5.66 -5.42 15.75
N PHE A 111 6.52 -6.22 16.36
CA PHE A 111 6.20 -7.02 17.54
C PHE A 111 7.24 -6.69 18.61
N VAL A 112 6.79 -6.43 19.83
CA VAL A 112 7.65 -6.43 21.01
C VAL A 112 7.47 -7.79 21.63
N GLU A 113 8.51 -8.62 21.62
CA GLU A 113 8.49 -9.89 22.31
C GLU A 113 8.59 -9.58 23.81
N SER A 114 7.52 -9.85 24.56
CA SER A 114 7.57 -9.80 26.01
C SER A 114 8.52 -10.91 26.45
N GLY A 115 9.76 -10.54 26.80
CA GLY A 115 10.69 -11.48 27.39
C GLY A 115 10.13 -11.94 28.73
N ASP A 116 9.62 -13.17 28.77
CA ASP A 116 9.44 -13.90 30.02
C ASP A 116 10.86 -14.19 30.56
N GLY A 117 11.25 -13.41 31.58
CA GLY A 117 12.39 -13.67 32.45
C GLY A 117 11.91 -14.07 33.84
#